data_AF-A0AAU1ZP53-F1
#
_entry.id   AF-A0AAU1ZP53-F1
#
_cell.length_a   1.000
_cell.length_b   1.000
_cell.length_c   1.000
_cell.angle_alpha   90.00
_cell.angle_beta   90.00
_cell.angle_gamma   90.00
#
_symmetry.space_group_name_H-M   'P 1'
#
loop_
_entity.id
_entity.type
_entity.pdbx_description
1 polymer ?
#
loop_
_entity_poly.entity_id
_entity_poly.type
_entity_poly.pdbx_seq_one_letter_code
_entity_poly.pdbx_strand_id
1 'polypeptide(L)' 'MLTTLALAAAVTAVRLWPREDPAELEHVHAELAPDHPHLADAGGRSHRHDFHIDALHRQWPAQAPVREKSAA' A
#
# COMPACT_ATOMS: atom_id res chain seq x y z
N MET A 1 14.72 -26.71 15.89
CA MET A 1 14.03 -26.59 14.58
C MET A 1 13.37 -25.23 14.39
N LEU A 2 12.67 -24.69 15.39
CA LEU A 2 12.09 -23.34 15.28
C LEU A 2 13.14 -22.24 15.08
N THR A 3 14.25 -22.29 15.83
CA THR A 3 15.36 -21.33 15.71
C THR A 3 15.99 -21.31 14.33
N THR A 4 16.22 -22.48 13.74
CA THR A 4 16.80 -22.60 12.40
C THR A 4 15.85 -22.08 11.33
N LEU A 5 14.55 -22.35 11.46
CA LEU A 5 13.52 -21.83 10.56
C LEU A 5 13.41 -20.31 10.67
N ALA A 6 13.37 -19.78 11.90
CA ALA A 6 13.32 -18.34 12.16
C ALA A 6 14.53 -17.61 11.61
N LEU A 7 15.73 -18.16 11.80
CA LEU A 7 16.97 -17.58 11.26
C LEU A 7 16.98 -17.57 9.74
N ALA A 8 16.56 -18.67 9.10
CA ALA A 8 16.47 -18.75 7.64
C ALA A 8 15.46 -17.73 7.08
N ALA A 9 14.30 -17.59 7.71
CA ALA A 9 13.30 -16.60 7.34
C ALA A 9 13.83 -15.16 7.49
N ALA A 10 14.50 -14.85 8.60
CA ALA A 10 15.07 -13.52 8.85
C ALA A 10 16.15 -13.15 7.81
N VAL A 11 17.07 -14.08 7.51
CA VAL A 11 18.10 -13.85 6.47
C VAL A 11 17.45 -13.62 5.11
N THR A 12 16.43 -14.41 4.77
CA THR A 12 15.71 -14.25 3.50
C THR A 12 15.02 -12.89 3.42
N ALA A 13 14.34 -12.47 4.49
CA ALA A 13 13.69 -11.16 4.55
C ALA A 13 14.68 -10.02 4.32
N VAL A 14 15.82 -10.02 5.02
CA VAL A 14 16.88 -9.00 4.86
C VAL A 14 17.44 -8.98 3.44
N ARG A 15 17.53 -10.14 2.78
CA ARG A 15 18.06 -10.24 1.41
C ARG A 15 17.08 -9.82 0.33
N LEU A 16 15.79 -10.06 0.54
CA LEU A 16 14.73 -9.78 -0.43
C LEU A 16 14.08 -8.41 -0.22
N TRP A 17 14.26 -7.78 0.95
CA TRP A 17 13.69 -6.47 1.20
C TRP A 17 14.19 -5.46 0.16
N PRO A 18 13.31 -4.68 -0.47
CA PRO A 18 13.71 -3.59 -1.35
C PRO A 18 14.65 -2.62 -0.61
N ARG A 19 15.62 -2.03 -1.32
CA ARG A 19 16.49 -1.00 -0.71
C ARG A 19 15.72 0.28 -0.39
N GLU A 20 14.65 0.51 -1.14
CA GLU A 20 13.81 1.69 -1.05
C GLU A 20 12.44 1.25 -0.51
N ASP A 21 12.07 1.79 0.65
CA ASP A 21 10.78 1.55 1.31
C ASP A 21 10.06 2.90 1.43
N PRO A 22 9.37 3.35 0.36
CA PRO A 22 8.76 4.67 0.34
C PRO A 22 7.63 4.73 1.38
N ALA A 23 7.70 5.72 2.27
CA ALA A 23 6.68 5.94 3.29
C ALA A 23 5.32 6.28 2.66
N GLU A 24 5.35 6.99 1.53
CA GLU A 24 4.17 7.38 0.78
C GLU A 24 3.86 6.41 -0.36
N LEU A 25 2.63 5.88 -0.37
CA LEU A 25 2.12 5.02 -1.44
C LEU A 25 0.91 5.65 -2.13
N GLU A 26 0.94 5.70 -3.46
CA GLU A 26 -0.21 6.11 -4.25
C GLU A 26 -1.27 5.01 -4.25
N HIS A 27 -2.50 5.36 -3.89
CA HIS A 27 -3.64 4.46 -3.91
C HIS A 27 -4.95 5.21 -4.18
N VAL A 28 -6.00 4.43 -4.47
CA VAL A 28 -7.31 4.95 -4.90
C VAL A 28 -8.41 4.38 -4.03
N HIS A 29 -9.28 5.26 -3.51
CA HIS A 29 -10.54 4.87 -2.88
C HIS A 29 -11.69 5.07 -3.86
N ALA A 30 -12.05 4.01 -4.58
CA ALA A 30 -13.18 4.03 -5.52
C ALA A 30 -14.55 3.94 -4.81
N GLU A 31 -14.53 3.45 -3.57
CA GLU A 31 -15.68 3.22 -2.70
C GLU A 31 -16.12 4.46 -1.92
N LEU A 32 -15.25 5.46 -1.78
CA LEU A 32 -15.56 6.69 -1.07
C LEU A 32 -16.28 7.69 -1.99
N ALA A 33 -17.23 8.42 -1.40
CA ALA A 33 -17.84 9.56 -2.09
C ALA A 33 -16.78 10.61 -2.43
N PRO A 34 -16.89 11.34 -3.56
CA PRO A 34 -15.88 12.34 -3.97
C PRO A 34 -15.60 13.43 -2.93
N ASP A 35 -16.59 13.78 -2.12
CA ASP A 35 -16.51 14.82 -1.09
C ASP A 35 -16.15 14.26 0.30
N HIS A 36 -15.74 12.99 0.38
CA HIS A 36 -15.39 12.37 1.66
C HIS A 36 -14.17 13.09 2.27
N PRO A 37 -14.19 13.45 3.58
CA PRO A 37 -13.11 14.22 4.21
C PRO A 37 -11.72 13.62 4.01
N HIS A 38 -11.63 12.29 3.92
CA HIS A 38 -10.38 11.57 3.67
C HIS A 38 -9.75 11.86 2.30
N LEU A 39 -10.55 12.26 1.30
CA LEU A 39 -10.08 12.64 -0.03
C LEU A 39 -9.72 14.12 -0.14
N ALA A 40 -10.12 14.94 0.86
CA ALA A 40 -9.96 16.39 0.82
C ALA A 40 -8.48 16.81 0.87
N ASP A 41 -7.64 16.08 1.61
CA ASP A 41 -6.20 16.36 1.72
C ASP A 41 -5.41 16.03 0.44
N ALA A 42 -5.99 15.24 -0.47
CA ALA A 42 -5.28 14.72 -1.64
C ALA A 42 -5.76 15.29 -2.98
N GLY A 43 -6.79 16.13 -2.98
CA GLY A 43 -7.31 16.78 -4.18
C GLY A 43 -8.04 15.83 -5.15
N GLY A 44 -8.47 14.64 -4.70
CA GLY A 44 -9.23 13.72 -5.53
C GLY A 44 -9.19 12.26 -5.06
N ARG A 45 -9.59 11.34 -5.95
CA ARG A 45 -9.66 9.89 -5.66
C ARG A 45 -8.29 9.19 -5.70
N SER A 46 -7.30 9.74 -6.40
CA SER A 46 -5.91 9.26 -6.33
C SER A 46 -5.20 10.07 -5.27
N HIS A 47 -4.62 9.40 -4.29
CA HIS A 47 -4.00 10.05 -3.15
C HIS A 47 -2.73 9.34 -2.71
N ARG A 48 -1.81 10.11 -2.15
CA ARG A 48 -0.48 9.68 -1.74
C ARG A 48 -0.21 10.29 -0.36
N HIS A 49 -0.11 9.43 0.64
CA HIS A 49 0.18 9.78 2.03
C HIS A 49 0.90 8.61 2.71
N ASP A 50 1.46 8.85 3.90
CA ASP A 50 2.11 7.82 4.70
C ASP A 50 1.15 6.66 4.99
N PHE A 51 1.45 5.49 4.44
CA PHE A 51 0.53 4.35 4.51
C PHE A 51 0.62 3.67 5.89
N HIS A 52 -0.44 3.79 6.68
CA HIS A 52 -0.58 3.12 7.97
C HIS A 52 -1.76 2.16 7.95
N ILE A 53 -1.63 1.01 8.62
CA ILE A 53 -2.75 0.07 8.76
C ILE A 53 -3.77 0.65 9.75
N ASP A 54 -4.92 1.09 9.23
CA ASP A 54 -6.00 1.72 9.99
C ASP A 54 -7.38 1.19 9.57
N ALA A 55 -8.45 1.89 9.96
CA ALA A 55 -9.83 1.50 9.63
C ALA A 55 -10.15 1.53 8.12
N LEU A 56 -9.55 2.46 7.38
CA LEU A 56 -9.67 2.60 5.92
C LEU A 56 -8.61 1.77 5.19
N HIS A 57 -7.45 1.54 5.80
CA HIS A 57 -6.29 0.85 5.24
C HIS A 57 -6.03 -0.49 5.93
N ARG A 58 -6.94 -1.46 5.81
CA ARG A 58 -6.81 -2.75 6.52
C ARG A 58 -5.73 -3.69 5.97
N GLN A 59 -5.16 -3.37 4.80
CA GLN A 59 -4.16 -4.18 4.13
C GLN A 59 -3.24 -3.29 3.32
N TRP A 60 -1.98 -3.73 3.14
CA TRP A 60 -1.06 -3.09 2.22
C TRP A 60 -1.62 -3.13 0.79
N PRO A 61 -1.48 -2.07 -0.01
CA PRO A 61 -1.90 -2.11 -1.39
C PRO A 61 -1.08 -3.19 -2.10
N ALA A 62 -1.78 -4.14 -2.74
CA ALA A 62 -1.10 -5.01 -3.67
C ALA A 62 -0.51 -4.13 -4.78
N GLN A 63 0.71 -4.42 -5.18
CA GLN A 63 1.34 -3.90 -6.40
C GLN A 63 0.60 -4.42 -7.64
N ALA A 64 -0.67 -4.06 -7.77
CA ALA A 64 -1.43 -4.24 -8.98
C ALA A 64 -0.98 -3.12 -9.93
N PRO A 65 -0.52 -3.45 -11.15
CA PRO A 65 -0.29 -2.41 -12.14
C PRO A 65 -1.59 -1.62 -12.30
N VAL A 66 -1.49 -0.29 -12.28
CA VAL A 66 -2.61 0.61 -12.54
C VAL A 66 -3.24 0.19 -13.86
N ARG A 67 -4.33 -0.57 -13.80
CA ARG A 67 -5.10 -0.92 -15.00
C ARG A 67 -6.02 0.25 -15.24
N GLU A 68 -5.58 1.19 -16.08
CA GLU A 68 -6.48 2.13 -16.74
C GLU A 68 -7.62 1.32 -17.37
N LYS A 69 -8.81 1.40 -16.78
CA LYS A 69 -10.02 1.00 -17.46
C LYS A 69 -10.30 2.09 -18.49
N SER A 70 -9.70 1.96 -19.67
CA SER A 70 -10.14 2.66 -20.88
C SER A 70 -11.61 2.29 -21.11
N ALA A 71 -12.49 3.27 -20.97
CA ALA A 71 -13.86 3.19 -21.46
C ALA A 71 -13.83 3.10 -23.00
N ALA A 72 -14.56 2.14 -23.54
CA ALA A 72 -15.05 2.11 -24.92
C ALA A 72 -16.47 1.55 -24.86
#